data_AF-A0A538P974-F1
#
_entry.id   AF-A0A538P974-F1
#
_cell.length_a   1.000
_cell.length_b   1.000
_cell.length_c   1.000
_cell.angle_alpha   90.00
_cell.angle_beta   90.00
_cell.angle_gamma   90.00
#
_symmetry.space_group_name_H-M   'P 1'
#
loop_
_entity.id
_entity.type
_entity.pdbx_description
1 polymer ?
#
loop_
_entity_poly.entity_id
_entity_poly.type
_entity_poly.pdbx_seq_one_letter_code
_entity_poly.pdbx_strand_id
1 'polypeptide(L)' 'MARKLRVQYLGATGAIYHLMNRGDRREPIFKDDADRARFLETLGQCCTKTEWQVHAWCLIAGR' A
#
# COMPACT_ATOMS: atom_id res chain seq x y z
N MET A 1 2.41 -2.05 -24.88
CA MET A 1 0.97 -1.75 -24.75
C MET A 1 0.80 -0.60 -23.76
N ALA A 2 -0.06 0.37 -24.07
CA ALA A 2 -0.38 1.43 -23.12
C ALA A 2 -1.17 0.84 -21.93
N ARG A 3 -0.77 1.18 -20.70
CA ARG A 3 -1.58 0.85 -19.52
C ARG A 3 -2.91 1.59 -19.61
N LYS A 4 -4.00 0.95 -19.16
CA LYS A 4 -5.29 1.62 -19.02
C LYS A 4 -5.14 2.85 -18.13
N LEU A 5 -5.86 3.92 -18.47
CA LEU A 5 -5.90 5.14 -17.66
C LEU A 5 -6.38 4.82 -16.24
N ARG A 6 -5.71 5.41 -15.26
CA ARG A 6 -6.15 5.34 -13.86
C ARG A 6 -7.27 6.37 -13.67
N VAL A 7 -8.50 5.90 -13.67
CA VAL A 7 -9.68 6.73 -13.40
C VAL A 7 -9.63 7.18 -11.94
N GLN A 8 -9.82 8.48 -11.71
CA GLN A 8 -9.95 9.06 -10.37
C GLN A 8 -11.40 9.49 -10.19
N TYR A 9 -12.04 9.01 -9.13
CA TYR A 9 -13.37 9.44 -8.77
C TYR A 9 -13.27 10.57 -7.73
N LEU A 10 -13.76 11.75 -8.09
CA LEU A 10 -13.94 12.90 -7.18
C LEU A 10 -15.42 12.97 -6.77
N GLY A 11 -15.73 12.90 -5.48
CA GLY A 11 -17.09 13.02 -4.96
C GLY A 11 -17.22 12.70 -3.47
N ALA A 12 -18.37 13.07 -2.87
CA ALA A 12 -18.64 13.02 -1.43
C ALA A 12 -18.62 11.59 -0.82
N THR A 13 -18.77 10.55 -1.63
CA THR A 13 -18.78 9.14 -1.20
C THR A 13 -17.42 8.46 -1.27
N GLY A 14 -16.37 9.14 -1.74
CA GLY A 14 -15.05 8.54 -1.96
C GLY A 14 -15.09 7.31 -2.89
N ALA A 15 -13.93 6.72 -3.17
CA ALA A 15 -13.84 5.43 -3.85
C ALA A 15 -12.94 4.50 -3.05
N ILE A 16 -13.33 3.23 -2.97
CA ILE A 16 -12.54 2.20 -2.30
C ILE A 16 -11.66 1.54 -3.35
N TYR A 17 -10.34 1.58 -3.14
CA TYR A 17 -9.37 0.96 -4.01
C TYR A 17 -8.64 -0.18 -3.30
N HIS A 18 -8.45 -1.29 -4.00
CA HIS A 18 -7.50 -2.31 -3.58
C HIS A 18 -6.11 -1.95 -4.12
N LEU A 19 -5.18 -1.67 -3.20
CA LEU A 19 -3.79 -1.30 -3.53
C LEU A 19 -2.86 -2.47 -3.29
N MET A 20 -1.90 -2.66 -4.19
CA MET A 20 -0.85 -3.66 -4.05
C MET A 20 0.52 -2.99 -4.26
N ASN A 21 1.44 -3.28 -3.35
CA ASN A 21 2.87 -2.98 -3.51
C ASN A 21 3.61 -4.32 -3.48
N ARG A 22 4.52 -4.53 -4.42
CA ARG A 22 5.28 -5.76 -4.58
C ARG A 22 6.76 -5.43 -4.54
N GLY A 23 7.54 -6.24 -3.82
CA GLY A 23 8.99 -6.18 -3.89
C GLY A 23 9.50 -6.36 -5.31
N ASP A 24 10.68 -5.82 -5.58
CA ASP A 24 11.41 -6.03 -6.81
C ASP A 24 12.35 -7.24 -6.67
N ARG A 25 12.98 -7.63 -7.79
CA ARG A 25 14.11 -8.59 -7.86
C ARG A 25 13.93 -9.98 -7.22
N ARG A 26 12.73 -10.35 -6.73
CA ARG A 26 12.47 -11.59 -5.97
C ARG A 26 13.36 -11.70 -4.72
N GLU A 27 13.70 -10.57 -4.13
CA GLU A 27 14.39 -10.55 -2.85
C GLU A 27 13.38 -10.55 -1.70
N PRO A 28 13.80 -10.97 -0.48
CA PRO A 28 12.97 -10.83 0.70
C PRO A 28 12.52 -9.38 0.89
N ILE A 29 11.20 -9.17 0.90
CA ILE A 29 10.60 -7.83 1.09
C ILE A 29 10.90 -7.29 2.49
N PHE A 30 10.94 -8.18 3.48
CA PHE A 30 11.27 -7.87 4.87
C PHE A 30 12.35 -8.84 5.30
N LYS A 31 13.47 -8.35 5.83
CA LYS A 31 14.59 -9.17 6.31
C LYS A 31 14.36 -9.66 7.73
N ASP A 32 13.67 -8.86 8.53
CA ASP A 32 13.31 -9.16 9.90
C ASP A 32 11.94 -8.55 10.26
N ASP A 33 11.55 -8.70 11.53
CA ASP A 33 10.30 -8.12 12.04
C ASP A 33 10.39 -6.61 12.26
N ALA A 34 11.59 -6.04 12.38
CA ALA A 34 11.77 -4.61 12.50
C ALA A 34 11.42 -3.90 11.17
N ASP A 35 11.74 -4.51 10.03
CA ASP A 35 11.32 -4.03 8.72
C ASP A 35 9.79 -4.01 8.58
N ARG A 36 9.11 -5.04 9.08
CA ARG A 36 7.63 -5.10 9.09
C ARG A 36 7.03 -3.99 9.94
N ALA A 37 7.57 -3.78 11.14
CA ALA A 37 7.12 -2.73 12.03
C ALA A 37 7.33 -1.34 11.41
N ARG A 38 8.47 -1.11 10.77
CA ARG A 38 8.78 0.15 10.08
C ARG A 38 7.86 0.41 8.89
N PHE A 39 7.46 -0.63 8.15
CA PHE A 39 6.46 -0.50 7.09
C PHE A 39 5.11 -0.04 7.65
N LEU A 40 4.65 -0.67 8.74
CA LEU A 40 3.37 -0.30 9.36
C LEU A 40 3.40 1.12 9.94
N GLU A 41 4.51 1.52 10.57
CA GLU A 41 4.73 2.89 11.03
C GLU A 41 4.62 3.89 9.86
N THR A 42 5.33 3.61 8.76
CA THR A 42 5.32 4.45 7.56
C THR A 42 3.92 4.52 6.93
N LEU A 43 3.20 3.40 6.87
CA LEU A 43 1.81 3.36 6.40
C LEU A 43 0.92 4.25 7.26
N GLY A 44 1.05 4.19 8.59
CA GLY A 44 0.32 5.04 9.53
C GLY A 44 0.62 6.53 9.33
N GLN A 45 1.90 6.89 9.15
CA GLN A 45 2.31 8.25 8.82
C GLN A 45 1.71 8.74 7.50
N CYS A 46 1.68 7.89 6.46
CA CYS A 46 1.03 8.18 5.19
C CYS A 46 -0.46 8.45 5.39
N CYS A 47 -1.19 7.57 6.08
CA CYS A 47 -2.62 7.74 6.35
C CYS A 47 -2.91 9.07 7.05
N THR A 48 -2.06 9.47 7.99
CA THR A 48 -2.18 10.75 8.70
C THR A 48 -1.97 11.95 7.76
N LYS A 49 -1.00 11.87 6.84
CA LYS A 49 -0.67 12.96 5.91
C LYS A 49 -1.67 13.10 4.75
N THR A 50 -2.33 12.01 4.36
CA THR A 50 -3.18 11.96 3.17
C THR A 50 -4.65 11.75 3.48
N GLU A 51 -5.01 11.66 4.76
CA GLU A 51 -6.37 11.34 5.23
C GLU A 51 -6.90 10.01 4.66
N TRP A 52 -6.01 9.08 4.32
CA TRP A 52 -6.42 7.78 3.80
C TRP A 52 -6.98 6.91 4.92
N GLN A 53 -8.13 6.30 4.65
CA GLN A 53 -8.69 5.27 5.51
C GLN A 53 -8.31 3.88 4.98
N VAL A 54 -7.55 3.13 5.76
CA VAL A 54 -7.20 1.74 5.46
C VAL A 54 -8.23 0.82 6.09
N HIS A 55 -9.12 0.25 5.26
CA HIS A 55 -10.13 -0.69 5.73
C HIS A 55 -9.57 -2.08 6.05
N ALA A 56 -8.56 -2.52 5.31
CA ALA A 56 -7.86 -3.79 5.51
C ALA A 56 -6.46 -3.72 4.91
N TRP A 57 -5.54 -4.50 5.47
CA TRP A 57 -4.17 -4.65 4.97
C TRP A 57 -3.67 -6.07 5.19
N CYS A 58 -2.68 -6.48 4.39
CA CYS A 58 -1.96 -7.74 4.55
C CYS A 58 -0.50 -7.54 4.11
N LEU A 59 0.44 -8.06 4.89
CA LEU A 59 1.86 -8.09 4.53
C LEU A 59 2.25 -9.51 4.16
N ILE A 60 2.69 -9.69 2.92
CA ILE A 60 3.16 -10.98 2.42
C ILE A 60 4.68 -10.88 2.32
N ALA A 61 5.41 -11.81 2.93
CA ALA A 61 6.84 -11.94 2.69
C ALA A 61 7.03 -12.46 1.26
N GLY A 62 7.84 -11.75 0.45
CA GLY A 62 8.24 -12.24 -0.86
C GLY A 62 8.89 -13.62 -0.76
N ARG A 63 8.73 -14.44 -1.80
CA ARG A 63 9.54 -15.63 -2.00
C ARG A 63 10.87 -15.26 -2.61
#